data_AF-A0A2X3GV82-F1
#
_entry.id   AF-A0A2X3GV82-F1
#
_cell.length_a   1.000
_cell.length_b   1.000
_cell.length_c   1.000
_cell.angle_alpha   90.00
_cell.angle_beta   90.00
_cell.angle_gamma   90.00
#
_symmetry.space_group_name_H-M   'P 1'
#
loop_
_entity.id
_entity.type
_entity.pdbx_description
1 polymer ?
#
loop_
_entity_poly.entity_id
_entity_poly.type
_entity_poly.pdbx_seq_one_letter_code
_entity_poly.pdbx_strand_id
1 'polypeptide(L)'
;MIECADAAHGLGGQIISDGGCTMPGDVAKAFGGGADFVMLGGMLAGHEESGGTIVEENGEKFMLFYGMSSESAMTRHVGGVAKYRAAEGKTVKLPLRGPVENTARDILGGLRSACTYVGASRLKELTKRTTFIRVQEQENRVFNSL
;
A
#
# COMPACT_ATOMS: atom_id res chain seq x y z
N MET A 1 -5.80 -12.44 -3.87
CA MET A 1 -5.03 -11.91 -5.02
C MET A 1 -4.64 -13.04 -5.97
N ILE A 2 -3.89 -14.07 -5.55
CA ILE A 2 -3.51 -15.23 -6.40
C ILE A 2 -4.74 -15.82 -7.13
N GLU A 3 -5.82 -16.12 -6.40
CA GLU A 3 -7.07 -16.64 -7.00
C GLU A 3 -7.68 -15.71 -8.06
N CYS A 4 -7.66 -14.39 -7.81
CA CYS A 4 -8.18 -13.40 -8.75
C CYS A 4 -7.28 -13.27 -9.98
N ALA A 5 -5.96 -13.41 -9.81
CA ALA A 5 -4.99 -13.39 -10.90
C ALA A 5 -5.24 -14.57 -11.84
N ASP A 6 -5.40 -15.78 -11.29
CA ASP A 6 -5.70 -16.98 -12.06
C ASP A 6 -6.98 -16.83 -12.90
N ALA A 7 -8.05 -16.31 -12.28
CA ALA A 7 -9.32 -16.06 -12.96
C ALA A 7 -9.20 -15.00 -14.08
N ALA A 8 -8.54 -13.87 -13.79
CA ALA A 8 -8.41 -12.77 -14.74
C ALA A 8 -7.49 -13.13 -15.92
N HIS A 9 -6.33 -13.74 -15.64
CA HIS A 9 -5.34 -14.08 -16.65
C HIS A 9 -5.86 -15.18 -17.60
N GLY A 10 -6.73 -16.07 -17.14
CA GLY A 10 -7.42 -17.04 -18.00
C GLY A 10 -8.29 -16.40 -19.09
N LEU A 11 -8.71 -15.15 -18.89
CA LEU A 11 -9.49 -14.36 -19.84
C LEU A 11 -8.67 -13.26 -20.54
N GLY A 12 -7.35 -13.20 -20.28
CA GLY A 12 -6.48 -12.12 -20.76
C GLY A 12 -6.69 -10.77 -20.04
N GLY A 13 -7.44 -10.75 -18.94
CA GLY A 13 -7.59 -9.59 -18.07
C GLY A 13 -6.33 -9.33 -17.24
N GLN A 14 -6.31 -8.18 -16.56
CA GLN A 14 -5.23 -7.79 -15.65
C GLN A 14 -5.80 -7.38 -14.30
N ILE A 15 -4.99 -7.46 -13.25
CA ILE A 15 -5.44 -7.13 -11.88
C ILE A 15 -4.56 -6.09 -11.20
N ILE A 16 -5.17 -5.34 -10.29
CA ILE A 16 -4.50 -4.41 -9.39
C ILE A 16 -4.59 -4.98 -7.98
N SER A 17 -3.45 -5.20 -7.33
CA SER A 17 -3.39 -5.46 -5.90
C SER A 17 -3.51 -4.12 -5.16
N ASP A 18 -4.69 -3.85 -4.61
CA ASP A 18 -4.98 -2.60 -3.92
C ASP A 18 -4.98 -2.77 -2.39
N GLY A 19 -4.11 -2.02 -1.72
CA GLY A 19 -4.04 -1.96 -0.27
C GLY A 19 -3.17 -3.05 0.39
N GLY A 20 -2.95 -2.89 1.69
CA GLY A 20 -2.24 -3.86 2.53
C GLY A 20 -0.71 -3.86 2.46
N CYS A 21 -0.10 -3.28 1.42
CA CYS A 21 1.36 -3.16 1.33
C CYS A 21 1.87 -2.08 2.29
N THR A 22 2.83 -2.44 3.15
CA THR A 22 3.45 -1.49 4.10
C THR A 22 4.96 -1.35 3.91
N MET A 23 5.59 -2.25 3.15
CA MET A 23 7.02 -2.23 2.83
C MET A 23 7.29 -2.74 1.40
N PRO A 24 8.45 -2.42 0.79
CA PRO A 24 8.80 -2.86 -0.57
C PRO A 24 8.69 -4.38 -0.79
N GLY A 25 8.98 -5.17 0.24
CA GLY A 25 8.84 -6.62 0.19
C GLY A 25 7.40 -7.08 -0.06
N ASP A 26 6.39 -6.38 0.45
CA ASP A 26 4.99 -6.72 0.19
C ASP A 26 4.58 -6.40 -1.24
N VAL A 27 5.13 -5.32 -1.82
CA VAL A 27 4.97 -5.00 -3.25
C VAL A 27 5.56 -6.14 -4.10
N ALA A 28 6.75 -6.64 -3.74
CA ALA A 28 7.35 -7.79 -4.42
C ALA A 28 6.50 -9.06 -4.28
N LYS A 29 5.94 -9.34 -3.09
CA LYS A 29 4.99 -10.46 -2.89
C LYS A 29 3.72 -10.29 -3.73
N ALA A 30 3.21 -9.07 -3.88
CA ALA A 30 2.04 -8.80 -4.70
C ALA A 30 2.30 -9.12 -6.18
N PHE A 31 3.43 -8.68 -6.74
CA PHE A 31 3.81 -9.09 -8.10
C PHE A 31 4.10 -10.60 -8.20
N GLY A 32 4.79 -11.17 -7.20
CA GLY A 32 5.09 -12.59 -7.13
C GLY A 32 3.84 -13.47 -7.08
N GLY A 33 2.77 -13.00 -6.45
CA GLY A 33 1.47 -13.68 -6.40
C GLY A 33 0.53 -13.41 -7.59
N GLY A 34 0.99 -12.69 -8.61
CA GLY A 34 0.26 -12.54 -9.89
C GLY A 34 -0.39 -11.20 -10.15
N ALA A 35 -0.13 -10.17 -9.34
CA ALA A 35 -0.61 -8.84 -9.64
C ALA A 35 0.08 -8.25 -10.88
N ASP A 36 -0.67 -7.60 -11.78
CA ASP A 36 -0.11 -6.83 -12.89
C ASP A 36 0.29 -5.42 -12.43
N PHE A 37 -0.45 -4.87 -11.47
CA PHE A 37 -0.22 -3.56 -10.88
C PHE A 37 -0.40 -3.63 -9.36
N VAL A 38 0.25 -2.71 -8.64
CA VAL A 38 0.09 -2.56 -7.18
C VAL A 38 -0.29 -1.12 -6.88
N MET A 39 -1.41 -0.91 -6.20
CA MET A 39 -1.88 0.40 -5.77
C MET A 39 -1.48 0.65 -4.31
N LEU A 40 -0.90 1.81 -4.04
CA LEU A 40 -0.35 2.17 -2.74
C LEU A 40 -1.00 3.44 -2.19
N GLY A 41 -1.62 3.33 -1.02
CA GLY A 41 -2.09 4.47 -0.24
C GLY A 41 -1.07 4.83 0.85
N GLY A 42 -1.07 4.08 1.96
CA GLY A 42 -0.31 4.41 3.17
C GLY A 42 1.22 4.49 2.99
N MET A 43 1.80 3.77 2.03
CA MET A 43 3.24 3.91 1.71
C MET A 43 3.56 5.26 1.06
N LEU A 44 2.62 5.84 0.31
CA LEU A 44 2.79 7.13 -0.38
C LEU A 44 2.19 8.32 0.38
N ALA A 45 1.60 8.07 1.56
CA ALA A 45 1.07 9.12 2.43
C ALA A 45 2.18 9.73 3.31
N GLY A 46 2.00 11.00 3.71
CA GLY A 46 2.97 11.72 4.55
C GLY A 46 4.11 12.38 3.78
N HIS A 47 4.04 12.41 2.45
CA HIS A 47 5.02 13.07 1.60
C HIS A 47 4.66 14.52 1.28
N GLU A 48 5.62 15.32 0.83
CA GLU A 48 5.40 16.73 0.46
C GLU A 48 4.36 16.89 -0.65
N GLU A 49 4.29 15.91 -1.56
CA GLU A 49 3.34 15.86 -2.67
C GLU A 49 1.96 15.31 -2.25
N SER A 50 1.82 14.82 -1.02
CA SER A 50 0.54 14.30 -0.51
C SER A 50 -0.41 15.46 -0.18
N GLY A 51 -1.68 15.36 -0.59
CA GLY A 51 -2.71 16.37 -0.32
C GLY A 51 -3.29 16.37 1.10
N GLY A 52 -2.61 15.75 2.07
CA GLY A 52 -3.07 15.65 3.46
C GLY A 52 -2.84 16.94 4.25
N THR A 53 -3.68 17.19 5.27
CA THR A 53 -3.51 18.34 6.17
C THR A 53 -2.35 18.09 7.14
N ILE A 54 -1.42 19.04 7.24
CA ILE A 54 -0.34 19.00 8.23
C ILE A 54 -0.85 19.59 9.55
N VAL A 55 -0.63 18.87 10.64
CA VAL A 55 -0.93 19.27 12.02
C VAL A 55 0.33 19.23 12.85
N GLU A 56 0.40 20.07 13.88
CA GLU A 56 1.52 20.10 14.83
C GLU A 56 1.03 19.64 16.21
N GLU A 57 1.75 18.71 16.82
CA GLU A 57 1.44 18.16 18.14
C GLU A 57 2.74 17.95 18.90
N ASN A 58 2.83 18.51 20.11
CA ASN A 58 4.04 18.46 20.95
C ASN A 58 5.33 18.93 20.25
N GLY A 59 5.22 19.88 19.31
CA GLY A 59 6.35 20.40 18.54
C GLY A 59 6.77 19.54 17.35
N GLU A 60 6.09 18.42 17.10
CA GLU A 60 6.30 17.56 15.94
C GLU A 60 5.19 17.75 14.90
N LYS A 61 5.57 17.71 13.62
CA LYS A 61 4.63 17.85 12.49
C LYS A 61 4.23 16.49 11.95
N PHE A 62 2.93 16.31 11.80
CA PHE A 62 2.31 15.10 11.26
C PHE A 62 1.38 15.45 10.10
N MET A 63 1.22 14.54 9.16
CA MET A 63 0.17 14.61 8.16
C MET A 63 -1.01 13.73 8.56
N LEU A 64 -2.22 14.27 8.47
CA LEU A 64 -3.45 13.50 8.61
C LEU A 64 -3.68 12.66 7.35
N PHE A 65 -3.74 11.35 7.53
CA PHE A 65 -4.11 10.38 6.50
C PHE A 65 -5.37 9.64 6.92
N TYR A 66 -6.35 9.56 6.04
CA TYR A 66 -7.64 8.94 6.35
C TYR A 66 -8.08 8.01 5.22
N GLY A 67 -8.71 6.90 5.59
CA GLY A 67 -9.41 6.04 4.63
C GLY A 67 -10.64 6.75 4.07
N MET A 68 -10.96 6.56 2.79
CA MET A 68 -12.13 7.21 2.14
C MET A 68 -13.48 6.83 2.76
N SER A 69 -13.55 5.71 3.50
CA SER A 69 -14.72 5.28 4.29
C SER A 69 -14.64 5.72 5.76
N SER A 70 -13.76 6.67 6.12
CA SER A 70 -13.71 7.23 7.46
C SER A 70 -14.79 8.29 7.66
N GLU A 71 -15.16 8.54 8.92
CA GLU A 71 -16.06 9.64 9.28
C GLU A 71 -15.50 11.00 8.82
N SER A 72 -14.18 11.19 8.91
CA SER A 72 -13.52 12.41 8.42
C SER A 72 -13.71 12.60 6.91
N ALA A 73 -13.59 11.52 6.11
CA ALA A 73 -13.80 11.57 4.68
C ALA A 73 -15.27 11.82 4.31
N MET A 74 -16.19 11.09 4.94
CA MET A 74 -17.63 11.22 4.69
C MET A 74 -18.16 12.60 5.07
N THR A 75 -17.67 13.17 6.18
CA THR A 75 -18.02 14.53 6.59
C THR A 75 -17.50 15.56 5.59
N ARG A 76 -16.24 15.42 5.15
CA ARG A 76 -15.60 16.36 4.22
C ARG A 76 -16.18 16.33 2.81
N HIS A 77 -16.58 15.16 2.31
CA HIS A 77 -16.96 14.99 0.90
C HIS A 77 -18.46 14.77 0.68
N VAL A 78 -19.20 14.28 1.68
CA VAL A 78 -20.61 13.87 1.54
C VAL A 78 -21.54 14.61 2.52
N GLY A 79 -20.98 15.40 3.46
CA GLY A 79 -21.75 16.17 4.44
C GLY A 79 -22.15 15.38 5.69
N GLY A 80 -21.54 14.21 5.92
CA GLY A 80 -21.74 13.39 7.11
C GLY A 80 -21.92 11.91 6.81
N VAL A 81 -22.05 11.09 7.86
CA VAL A 81 -22.32 9.66 7.74
C VAL A 81 -23.83 9.45 7.63
N ALA A 82 -24.29 8.87 6.52
CA ALA A 82 -25.70 8.53 6.37
C ALA A 82 -26.11 7.50 7.44
N LYS A 83 -27.33 7.59 8.00
CA LYS A 83 -27.79 6.73 9.10
C LYS A 83 -27.68 5.21 8.85
N TYR A 84 -27.59 4.79 7.59
CA TYR A 84 -27.46 3.39 7.17
C TYR A 84 -26.02 2.97 6.84
N ARG A 85 -25.04 3.87 6.93
CA ARG A 85 -23.61 3.59 6.66
C ARG A 85 -22.84 3.62 7.98
N ALA A 86 -21.92 2.68 8.14
CA ALA A 86 -20.92 2.70 9.20
C ALA A 86 -19.59 3.24 8.63
N ALA A 87 -18.79 3.89 9.48
CA ALA A 87 -17.42 4.24 9.11
C ALA A 87 -16.54 2.98 9.15
N GLU A 88 -15.90 2.65 8.03
CA GLU A 88 -14.99 1.51 7.90
C GLU A 88 -13.52 1.94 7.77
N GLY A 89 -13.27 3.26 7.67
CA GLY A 89 -11.94 3.85 7.62
C GLY A 89 -11.55 4.51 8.93
N LYS A 90 -10.24 4.48 9.24
CA LYS A 90 -9.64 5.25 10.33
C LYS A 90 -8.91 6.48 9.81
N THR A 91 -8.75 7.46 10.67
CA THR A 91 -7.84 8.60 10.48
C THR A 91 -6.61 8.38 11.35
N VAL A 92 -5.43 8.49 10.75
CA VAL A 92 -4.13 8.31 11.43
C VAL A 92 -3.25 9.52 11.18
N LYS A 93 -2.39 9.79 12.16
CA LYS A 93 -1.32 10.80 12.05
C LYS A 93 -0.07 10.08 11.56
N LEU A 94 0.49 10.54 10.45
CA LEU A 94 1.73 10.01 9.89
C LEU A 94 2.86 11.03 10.06
N PRO A 95 4.07 10.63 10.45
CA PRO A 95 5.21 11.53 10.42
C PRO A 95 5.48 11.98 8.98
N LEU A 96 5.98 13.20 8.81
CA LEU A 96 6.38 13.71 7.50
C LEU A 96 7.59 12.94 6.98
N ARG A 97 7.53 12.51 5.72
CA ARG A 97 8.52 11.63 5.08
C ARG A 97 9.36 12.34 4.00
N GLY A 98 9.18 13.64 3.82
CA GLY A 98 9.85 14.42 2.77
C GLY A 98 9.35 14.09 1.35
N PRO A 99 10.18 14.27 0.31
CA PRO A 99 9.78 14.03 -1.08
C PRO A 99 9.44 12.57 -1.38
N VAL A 100 8.37 12.33 -2.14
CA VAL A 100 7.91 10.99 -2.53
C VAL A 100 8.92 10.23 -3.37
N GLU A 101 9.80 10.94 -4.09
CA GLU A 101 10.83 10.35 -4.94
C GLU A 101 11.73 9.37 -4.18
N ASN A 102 12.04 9.67 -2.91
CA ASN A 102 12.87 8.82 -2.07
C ASN A 102 12.18 7.47 -1.77
N THR A 103 10.90 7.50 -1.41
CA THR A 103 10.10 6.29 -1.20
C THR A 103 9.91 5.50 -2.49
N ALA A 104 9.68 6.19 -3.62
CA ALA A 104 9.58 5.53 -4.92
C ALA A 104 10.88 4.80 -5.29
N ARG A 105 12.04 5.43 -5.06
CA ARG A 105 13.36 4.79 -5.27
C ARG A 105 13.54 3.57 -4.38
N ASP A 106 13.14 3.63 -3.12
CA ASP A 106 13.23 2.52 -2.17
C ASP A 106 12.35 1.33 -2.60
N ILE A 107 11.08 1.58 -2.96
CA ILE A 107 10.16 0.57 -3.49
C ILE A 107 10.75 -0.12 -4.74
N LEU A 108 11.24 0.68 -5.69
CA LEU A 108 11.84 0.16 -6.93
C LEU A 108 13.14 -0.60 -6.65
N GLY A 109 13.95 -0.14 -5.69
CA GLY A 109 15.17 -0.83 -5.24
C GLY A 109 14.86 -2.19 -4.62
N GLY A 110 13.91 -2.25 -3.69
CA GLY A 110 13.46 -3.49 -3.07
C GLY A 110 12.87 -4.48 -4.07
N LEU A 111 12.09 -4.00 -5.03
CA LEU A 111 11.53 -4.83 -6.10
C LEU A 111 12.63 -5.41 -7.01
N ARG A 112 13.63 -4.60 -7.40
CA ARG A 112 14.79 -5.09 -8.17
C ARG A 112 15.59 -6.12 -7.39
N SER A 113 15.80 -5.92 -6.10
CA SER A 113 16.47 -6.88 -5.23
C SER A 113 15.72 -8.21 -5.17
N ALA A 114 14.39 -8.18 -4.97
CA ALA A 114 13.55 -9.37 -5.01
C ALA A 114 13.67 -10.12 -6.35
N CYS A 115 13.65 -9.39 -7.48
CA CYS A 115 13.87 -9.96 -8.80
C CYS A 115 15.22 -10.68 -8.91
N THR A 116 16.30 -10.14 -8.32
CA THR A 116 17.61 -10.83 -8.33
C THR A 116 17.62 -12.11 -7.52
N TYR A 117 16.90 -12.18 -6.38
CA TYR A 117 16.82 -13.39 -5.56
C TYR A 117 16.13 -14.56 -6.26
N VAL A 118 15.11 -14.28 -7.07
CA VAL A 118 14.35 -15.31 -7.79
C VAL A 118 14.80 -15.47 -9.26
N GLY A 119 15.85 -14.77 -9.68
CA GLY A 119 16.39 -14.84 -11.03
C GLY A 119 15.46 -14.27 -12.11
N ALA A 120 14.63 -13.28 -11.79
CA ALA A 120 13.76 -12.59 -12.75
C ALA A 120 14.49 -11.40 -13.39
N SER A 121 14.72 -11.44 -14.71
CA SER A 121 15.35 -10.31 -15.43
C SER A 121 14.36 -9.20 -15.79
N ARG A 122 13.05 -9.51 -15.76
CA ARG A 122 11.95 -8.59 -16.03
C ARG A 122 10.85 -8.82 -15.01
N LEU A 123 10.10 -7.77 -14.68
CA LEU A 123 8.99 -7.86 -13.72
C LEU A 123 7.94 -8.91 -14.12
N LYS A 124 7.66 -9.07 -15.41
CA LYS A 124 6.74 -10.09 -15.94
C LYS A 124 7.17 -11.54 -15.63
N GLU A 125 8.45 -11.76 -15.35
CA GLU A 125 8.97 -13.08 -14.97
C GLU A 125 8.81 -13.35 -13.47
N LEU A 126 8.64 -12.31 -12.66
CA LEU A 126 8.60 -12.42 -11.19
C LEU A 126 7.51 -13.39 -10.74
N THR A 127 6.29 -13.25 -11.25
CA THR A 127 5.16 -14.16 -10.95
C THR A 127 5.49 -15.62 -11.28
N LYS A 128 6.13 -15.88 -12.42
CA LYS A 128 6.42 -17.25 -12.88
C LYS A 128 7.58 -17.92 -12.14
N ARG A 129 8.49 -17.13 -11.57
CA ARG A 129 9.70 -17.60 -10.88
C ARG A 129 9.56 -17.59 -9.35
N THR A 130 8.49 -17.00 -8.83
CA THR A 130 8.27 -16.91 -7.38
C THR A 130 7.75 -18.23 -6.85
N THR A 131 8.37 -18.73 -5.78
CA THR A 131 7.83 -19.80 -4.94
C THR A 131 7.70 -19.27 -3.52
N PHE A 132 6.49 -19.28 -2.98
CA PHE A 132 6.25 -18.81 -1.62
C PHE A 132 6.56 -19.89 -0.59
N ILE A 133 7.19 -19.48 0.50
CA ILE A 133 7.37 -20.28 1.71
C ILE A 133 6.49 -19.65 2.79
N ARG A 134 5.61 -20.45 3.39
CA ARG A 134 4.75 -19.99 4.50
C ARG A 134 5.60 -19.89 5.77
N VAL A 135 5.54 -18.74 6.43
CA VAL A 135 6.14 -18.49 7.74
C VAL A 135 5.07 -18.48 8.83
N GLN A 136 5.46 -18.67 10.10
CA GLN A 136 4.51 -18.71 11.23
C GLN A 136 3.93 -17.33 11.56
N GLU A 137 4.77 -16.30 11.56
CA GLU A 137 4.38 -14.92 11.89
C GLU A 137 5.03 -13.93 10.93
N GLN A 138 4.27 -12.93 10.51
CA GLN A 138 4.77 -11.79 9.76
C GLN A 138 4.75 -10.57 10.67
N GLU A 139 5.92 -9.98 10.91
CA GLU A 139 6.01 -8.77 11.71
C GLU A 139 5.51 -7.56 10.89
N ASN A 140 4.43 -6.91 11.33
CA ASN A 140 3.98 -5.62 10.79
C ASN A 140 3.73 -4.65 11.95
N ARG A 141 4.60 -3.64 12.09
CA ARG A 141 4.52 -2.62 13.16
C ARG A 141 4.02 -1.26 12.69
N VAL A 142 3.68 -1.11 11.40
CA VAL A 142 3.43 0.20 10.77
C VAL A 142 2.23 0.94 11.36
N PHE A 143 1.24 0.22 11.91
CA PHE A 143 0.06 0.81 12.53
C PHE A 143 -0.10 0.49 14.03
N ASN A 144 0.95 -0.04 14.67
CA ASN A 144 0.91 -0.47 16.07
C ASN A 144 1.27 0.64 17.07
N SER A 145 1.74 1.80 16.59
CA SER A 145 1.90 3.00 17.40
C SER A 145 0.54 3.70 17.51
N LEU A 146 -0.21 3.36 18.58
CA LEU A 146 -1.29 4.17 19.13
C LEU A 146 -0.73 5.01 20.28
#